data_AF-A0A2N2YD71-F1
#
_entry.id   AF-A0A2N2YD71-F1
#
_cell.length_a   1.000
_cell.length_b   1.000
_cell.length_c   1.000
_cell.angle_alpha   90.00
_cell.angle_beta   90.00
_cell.angle_gamma   90.00
#
_symmetry.space_group_name_H-M   'P 1'
#
loop_
_entity.id
_entity.type
_entity.pdbx_description
1 polymer ?
#
loop_
_entity_poly.entity_id
_entity_poly.type
_entity_poly.pdbx_seq_one_letter_code
_entity_poly.pdbx_strand_id
1 'polypeptide(L)'
;MTQEQVAEHLHISQSAYARMEAGKNTTWANHLETLSQLFQIQPEDLIKTEHTIIGTIGTNHGVGYAEVVNQLSEKLIEQYEKRIIEKDEHISIIKEQLSK
;
A
#
# COMPACT_ATOMS: atom_id res chain seq x y z
N MET A 1 -4.60 -4.46 9.98
CA MET A 1 -4.39 -5.80 9.39
C MET A 1 -2.95 -5.84 8.89
N THR A 2 -2.15 -6.81 9.30
CA THR A 2 -0.72 -6.92 8.91
C THR A 2 -0.54 -7.88 7.73
N GLN A 3 0.61 -7.82 7.05
CA GLN A 3 0.93 -8.76 5.97
C GLN A 3 0.94 -10.21 6.45
N GLU A 4 1.39 -10.49 7.68
CA GLU A 4 1.33 -11.86 8.24
C GLU A 4 -0.12 -12.34 8.37
N GLN A 5 -1.00 -11.49 8.90
CA GLN A 5 -2.41 -11.83 9.10
C GLN A 5 -3.14 -12.13 7.79
N VAL A 6 -2.84 -11.35 6.73
CA VAL A 6 -3.43 -11.59 5.40
C VAL A 6 -2.86 -12.85 4.77
N ALA A 7 -1.54 -13.05 4.86
CA ALA A 7 -0.89 -14.25 4.32
C ALA A 7 -1.41 -15.53 4.99
N GLU A 8 -1.66 -15.50 6.30
CA GLU A 8 -2.28 -16.59 7.04
C GLU A 8 -3.70 -16.89 6.53
N HIS A 9 -4.49 -15.85 6.26
CA HIS A 9 -5.85 -15.98 5.71
C HIS A 9 -5.87 -16.54 4.28
N LEU A 10 -4.84 -16.24 3.48
CA LEU A 10 -4.67 -16.75 2.12
C LEU A 10 -3.95 -18.11 2.07
N HIS A 11 -3.51 -18.64 3.21
CA HIS A 11 -2.69 -19.85 3.32
C HIS A 11 -1.40 -19.81 2.48
N ILE A 12 -0.74 -18.64 2.46
CA ILE A 12 0.53 -18.41 1.77
C ILE A 12 1.59 -17.88 2.74
N SER A 13 2.87 -17.91 2.34
CA SER A 13 3.91 -17.26 3.14
C SER A 13 3.77 -15.74 3.11
N GLN A 14 4.13 -15.06 4.20
CA GLN A 14 4.21 -13.60 4.24
C GLN A 14 5.05 -13.04 3.08
N SER A 15 6.18 -13.69 2.77
CA SER A 15 7.04 -13.30 1.64
C SER A 15 6.37 -13.49 0.27
N ALA A 16 5.43 -14.43 0.12
CA ALA A 16 4.63 -14.58 -1.09
C ALA A 16 3.60 -13.46 -1.19
N TYR A 17 2.91 -13.15 -0.10
CA TYR A 17 1.97 -12.02 -0.04
C TYR A 17 2.67 -10.67 -0.32
N ALA A 18 3.85 -10.43 0.25
CA ALA A 18 4.64 -9.24 -0.02
C ALA A 18 5.07 -9.11 -1.50
N ARG A 19 5.35 -10.23 -2.18
CA ARG A 19 5.62 -10.23 -3.64
C ARG A 19 4.38 -9.91 -4.46
N MET A 20 3.21 -10.35 -4.01
CA MET A 20 1.92 -10.05 -4.64
C MET A 20 1.59 -8.55 -4.51
N GLU A 21 1.76 -7.97 -3.32
CA GLU A 21 1.57 -6.52 -3.10
C GLU A 21 2.58 -5.68 -3.91
N ALA A 22 3.81 -6.18 -4.09
CA ALA A 22 4.81 -5.53 -4.93
C ALA A 22 4.55 -5.67 -6.44
N GLY A 23 3.45 -6.30 -6.86
CA GLY A 23 3.08 -6.46 -8.27
C GLY A 23 4.05 -7.36 -9.07
N LYS A 24 4.90 -8.14 -8.41
CA LYS A 24 5.93 -8.97 -9.08
C LYS A 24 5.33 -10.18 -9.79
N ASN A 25 4.10 -10.57 -9.45
CA ASN A 25 3.37 -11.65 -10.09
C ASN A 25 1.85 -11.42 -10.03
N THR A 26 1.12 -12.04 -10.96
CA THR A 26 -0.35 -11.98 -11.05
C THR A 26 -1.04 -13.10 -10.26
N THR A 27 -0.32 -13.75 -9.32
CA THR A 27 -0.88 -14.87 -8.53
C THR A 27 -1.98 -14.42 -7.57
N TRP A 28 -2.12 -13.12 -7.33
CA TRP A 28 -3.23 -12.54 -6.57
C TRP A 28 -4.60 -12.85 -7.18
N ALA A 29 -4.69 -13.03 -8.50
CA ALA A 29 -5.94 -13.39 -9.16
C ALA A 29 -6.49 -14.75 -8.70
N ASN A 30 -5.60 -15.68 -8.33
CA ASN A 30 -6.02 -16.98 -7.78
C ASN A 30 -6.64 -16.87 -6.38
N HIS A 31 -6.43 -15.74 -5.71
CA HIS A 31 -6.95 -15.45 -4.37
C HIS A 31 -8.05 -14.37 -4.39
N LEU A 32 -8.58 -14.03 -5.57
CA LEU A 32 -9.52 -12.93 -5.76
C LEU A 32 -10.75 -13.05 -4.86
N GLU A 33 -11.38 -14.23 -4.80
CA GLU A 33 -12.57 -14.45 -3.97
C GLU A 33 -12.26 -14.30 -2.47
N THR A 34 -11.16 -14.91 -2.01
CA THR A 34 -10.72 -14.85 -0.61
C THR A 34 -10.37 -13.42 -0.19
N LEU A 35 -9.69 -12.67 -1.06
CA LEU A 35 -9.37 -11.26 -0.83
C LEU A 35 -10.64 -10.41 -0.80
N SER A 36 -11.56 -10.62 -1.72
CA SER A 36 -12.83 -9.90 -1.77
C SER A 36 -13.63 -10.09 -0.48
N GLN A 37 -13.69 -11.32 0.04
CA GLN A 37 -14.33 -11.65 1.31
C GLN A 37 -13.61 -11.01 2.51
N LEU A 38 -12.28 -11.11 2.56
CA LEU A 38 -11.46 -10.59 3.65
C LEU A 38 -11.57 -9.07 3.78
N PHE A 39 -11.53 -8.36 2.65
CA PHE A 39 -11.61 -6.91 2.60
C PHE A 39 -13.05 -6.38 2.50
N GLN A 40 -14.05 -7.26 2.37
CA GLN A 40 -15.47 -6.92 2.19
C GLN A 40 -15.70 -5.98 1.01
N ILE A 41 -15.00 -6.24 -0.09
CA ILE A 41 -15.09 -5.48 -1.34
C ILE A 41 -15.57 -6.40 -2.46
N GLN A 42 -16.10 -5.81 -3.52
CA GLN A 42 -16.46 -6.59 -4.69
C GLN A 42 -15.20 -7.03 -5.46
N PRO A 43 -15.18 -8.23 -6.05
CA PRO A 43 -14.07 -8.69 -6.89
C PRO A 43 -13.77 -7.71 -8.02
N GLU A 44 -14.81 -7.06 -8.55
CA GLU A 44 -14.67 -6.03 -9.59
C GLU A 44 -13.85 -4.83 -9.11
N ASP A 45 -13.93 -4.47 -7.83
CA ASP A 45 -13.21 -3.32 -7.26
C ASP A 45 -11.72 -3.60 -7.06
N LEU A 46 -11.32 -4.88 -6.92
CA LEU A 46 -9.91 -5.30 -6.96
C LEU A 46 -9.30 -5.21 -8.37
N ILE A 47 -10.13 -5.31 -9.41
CA ILE A 47 -9.70 -5.33 -10.81
C ILE A 47 -9.77 -3.94 -11.44
N LYS A 48 -10.66 -3.06 -10.96
CA LYS A 48 -10.76 -1.67 -11.41
C LYS A 48 -9.45 -0.95 -11.12
N THR A 49 -8.61 -0.80 -12.15
CA THR A 49 -7.56 0.20 -12.14
C THR A 49 -8.24 1.57 -12.06
N GLU A 50 -8.00 2.29 -10.96
CA GLU A 50 -8.36 3.70 -10.85
C GLU A 50 -7.57 4.50 -11.88
N HIS A 51 -8.02 4.49 -13.14
CA HIS A 51 -7.61 5.50 -14.10
C HIS A 51 -8.30 6.79 -13.66
N THR A 52 -7.59 7.63 -12.93
CA THR A 52 -8.05 8.99 -12.64
C THR A 52 -8.18 9.71 -13.99
N ILE A 53 -9.41 9.88 -14.47
CA ILE A 53 -9.69 10.69 -15.66
C ILE A 53 -9.51 12.15 -15.25
N ILE A 54 -8.30 12.70 -15.42
CA ILE A 54 -8.07 14.14 -15.31
C ILE A 54 -8.53 14.77 -16.62
N GLY A 55 -9.80 15.18 -16.66
CA GLY A 55 -10.30 16.03 -17.75
C GLY A 55 -9.67 17.41 -17.65
N THR A 56 -8.71 17.73 -18.53
CA THR A 56 -8.25 19.11 -18.72
C THR A 56 -9.39 19.91 -19.38
N ILE A 57 -10.11 20.72 -18.59
CA ILE A 57 -11.01 21.75 -19.14
C ILE A 57 -10.13 22.86 -19.72
N GLY A 58 -9.61 22.65 -20.92
CA GLY A 58 -8.67 23.57 -21.55
C GLY A 58 -8.20 23.09 -22.91
N THR A 59 -9.00 23.39 -23.94
CA THR A 59 -8.60 23.51 -25.35
C THR A 59 -7.69 22.41 -25.91
N ASN A 60 -8.28 21.25 -26.20
CA ASN A 60 -8.16 20.46 -27.43
C ASN A 60 -8.53 19.01 -27.11
N HIS A 61 -9.39 18.42 -27.94
CA HIS A 61 -9.94 17.08 -27.79
C HIS A 61 -8.85 16.00 -27.87
N GLY A 62 -8.18 15.75 -26.75
CA GLY A 62 -7.30 14.61 -26.55
C GLY A 62 -7.59 14.01 -25.19
N VAL A 63 -8.24 12.84 -25.16
CA VAL A 63 -8.32 12.03 -23.94
C VAL A 63 -6.93 11.45 -23.71
N GLY A 64 -6.11 12.15 -22.93
CA GLY A 64 -4.80 11.67 -22.52
C GLY A 64 -4.95 10.74 -21.32
N TYR A 65 -4.52 9.49 -21.47
CA TYR A 65 -4.31 8.61 -20.32
C TYR A 65 -3.11 9.13 -19.53
N ALA A 66 -3.35 9.80 -18.41
CA ALA A 66 -2.31 10.14 -17.45
C ALA A 66 -2.22 8.99 -16.43
N GLU A 67 -1.15 8.21 -16.51
CA GLU A 67 -0.80 7.28 -15.45
C GLU A 67 -0.40 8.11 -14.23
N VAL A 68 -1.27 8.19 -13.23
CA VAL A 68 -0.93 8.79 -11.94
C VAL A 68 0.00 7.79 -11.25
N VAL A 69 1.29 7.87 -11.58
CA VAL A 69 2.32 7.17 -10.83
C VAL A 69 2.29 7.79 -9.43
N ASN A 70 1.85 7.02 -8.44
CA ASN A 70 1.90 7.40 -7.03
C ASN A 70 3.38 7.42 -6.59
N GLN A 71 4.12 8.43 -7.06
CA GLN A 71 5.44 8.75 -6.57
C GLN A 71 5.23 9.44 -5.23
N LEU A 72 5.12 8.65 -4.16
CA LEU A 72 5.37 9.20 -2.82
C LEU A 72 6.70 9.95 -2.93
N SER A 73 6.66 11.27 -2.79
CA SER A 73 7.85 12.10 -2.95
C SER A 73 8.95 11.57 -2.03
N GLU A 74 10.17 11.39 -2.53
CA GLU A 74 11.31 10.95 -1.72
C GLU A 74 11.46 11.81 -0.45
N LYS A 75 11.13 13.11 -0.54
CA LYS A 75 11.09 14.04 0.60
C LYS A 75 10.07 13.67 1.67
N LEU A 76 8.92 13.13 1.27
CA LEU A 76 7.88 12.67 2.18
C LEU A 76 8.33 11.38 2.90
N ILE A 77 8.98 10.47 2.17
CA ILE A 77 9.56 9.25 2.74
C ILE A 77 10.65 9.62 3.76
N GLU A 78 11.58 10.50 3.38
CA GLU A 78 12.65 11.00 4.25
C GLU A 78 12.09 11.69 5.52
N GLN A 79 11.00 12.46 5.38
CA GLN A 79 10.34 13.09 6.51
C GLN A 79 9.73 12.06 7.47
N TYR A 80 9.15 10.98 6.95
CA TYR A 80 8.61 9.90 7.79
C TYR A 80 9.71 9.12 8.51
N GLU A 81 10.83 8.82 7.83
CA GLU A 81 11.98 8.16 8.45
C GLU A 81 12.56 8.98 9.60
N LYS A 82 12.71 10.30 9.42
CA LYS A 82 13.13 11.23 10.49
C LYS A 82 12.19 11.17 11.69
N ARG A 83 10.88 11.25 11.47
CA ARG A 83 9.89 11.19 12.56
C ARG A 83 9.88 9.84 13.28
N ILE A 84 10.19 8.73 12.59
CA ILE A 84 10.33 7.41 13.21
C ILE A 84 11.54 7.39 14.16
N ILE A 85 12.69 7.89 13.68
CA ILE A 85 13.91 7.97 14.50
C ILE A 85 13.68 8.82 15.76
N GLU A 86 13.11 10.03 15.61
CA GLU A 86 12.79 10.90 16.75
C GLU A 86 11.88 10.21 17.78
N LYS A 87 10.88 9.46 17.30
CA LYS A 87 9.98 8.69 18.18
C LYS A 87 10.72 7.59 18.93
N ASP A 88 11.62 6.88 18.27
CA ASP A 88 12.38 5.79 18.88
C ASP A 88 13.38 6.32 19.93
N GLU A 89 14.00 7.47 19.67
CA GLU A 89 14.85 8.18 20.63
C GLU A 89 14.05 8.59 21.88
N HIS A 90 12.87 9.20 21.69
CA HIS A 90 12.00 9.57 22.80
C HIS A 90 11.56 8.35 23.63
N ILE A 91 11.20 7.25 22.96
CA ILE A 91 10.83 5.99 23.63
C ILE A 91 12.02 5.45 24.43
N SER A 92 13.24 5.51 23.89
CA SER A 92 14.45 5.06 24.58
C SER A 92 14.71 5.87 25.85
N ILE A 93 14.65 7.20 25.76
CA ILE A 93 14.81 8.12 26.91
C ILE A 93 13.77 7.83 27.99
N ILE A 94 12.49 7.68 27.59
CA ILE A 94 11.41 7.42 28.54
C ILE A 94 11.59 6.05 29.21
N LYS A 95 12.01 5.02 28.46
CA LYS A 95 12.31 3.70 29.03
C LYS A 95 13.48 3.75 30.02
N GLU A 96 14.53 4.49 29.71
CA GLU A 96 15.67 4.67 30.61
C GLU A 96 15.25 5.34 31.92
N GLN A 97 14.42 6.40 31.81
CA GLN A 97 13.86 7.10 32.96
C GLN A 97 12.93 6.23 33.83
N LEU A 98 12.15 5.34 33.21
CA LEU A 98 11.29 4.38 33.91
C LEU A 98 12.07 3.22 34.53
N SER A 99 13.31 2.97 34.10
CA SER A 99 14.17 1.91 34.61
C SER A 99 15.07 2.37 35.78
N LYS A 100 14.98 3.64 36.18
CA LYS A 100 15.59 4.22 37.38
C LYS A 100 14.58 4.26 38.53
#